data_AF-A0A919MKQ7-F1
#
_entry.id   AF-A0A919MKQ7-F1
#
_cell.length_a   1.000
_cell.length_b   1.000
_cell.length_c   1.000
_cell.angle_alpha   90.00
_cell.angle_beta   90.00
_cell.angle_gamma   90.00
#
_symmetry.space_group_name_H-M   'P 1'
#
loop_
_entity.id
_entity.type
_entity.pdbx_description
1 polymer ?
#
loop_
_entity_poly.entity_id
_entity_poly.type
_entity_poly.pdbx_seq_one_letter_code
_entity_poly.pdbx_strand_id
1 'polypeptide(L)'
;MSTDEGRIHKRVGWAPLRHFTERSVLGLLAVIAVGLGFGLLLLLVRLRWGPLQSLDRGVAEWLNGLVAPHPPVVKVLEAVTDAGGRPVLMWLISVAVLLLLIRRRTRLAVYLVVTGVGALLLDPSLKTLVGRLRPVVDVPVAAAPGNSFPSGHALGSFVAYGALLLVFLPAVAPRWRKPVIALVAAIVAVVGVTRMALGVHFLSDVLAGWLLGAAWLGVTAYAFRVWRREVGQPVPALEEGLEPEAARDVTPAPDEEKLLPHPWAGAAELIVGWVFIFGVLYVLGWAVTNHTEGTWIHSADVGFDRWLQTFRTPALDDLSYGWSKAGDTHMILLVSLIFCPLVLALWRRWRPVLFVVLAMFGELSLFLTAAAAVGRPRPPVEQLDGQMPTSSFPSGHIAATMCLYAAIAILLVPRIRAWWRWVFVALAVIMPAGVALSRMYRGMHHPTDFLGSAVLAACWLTLLWYVLRPNADVGEGNRADAGELGESDAHRDLTETTRPRETAPVAAGPAGPAEAVR
;
A
#
# COMPACT_ATOMS: atom_id res chain seq x y z
N MET A 1 70.84 -6.22 0.25
CA MET A 1 71.11 -4.78 0.41
C MET A 1 70.35 -4.07 -0.70
N SER A 2 69.08 -3.70 -0.46
CA SER A 2 68.63 -2.39 0.09
C SER A 2 68.79 -1.29 -0.96
N THR A 3 67.86 -0.37 -1.22
CA THR A 3 66.45 -0.07 -0.85
C THR A 3 66.20 1.25 -1.60
N ASP A 4 65.06 1.47 -2.26
CA ASP A 4 64.33 2.74 -2.03
C ASP A 4 62.88 2.65 -2.52
N GLU A 5 61.99 2.57 -1.53
CA GLU A 5 60.55 2.73 -1.65
C GLU A 5 60.22 4.22 -1.63
N GLY A 6 59.27 4.70 -2.44
CA GLY A 6 58.88 6.11 -2.28
C GLY A 6 57.97 6.75 -3.32
N ARG A 7 57.05 6.02 -3.98
CA ARG A 7 55.94 6.71 -4.68
C ARG A 7 54.84 7.05 -3.69
N ILE A 8 54.99 8.25 -3.13
CA ILE A 8 53.99 8.97 -2.33
C ILE A 8 52.67 9.03 -3.12
N HIS A 9 51.69 8.23 -2.70
CA HIS A 9 50.28 8.46 -3.00
C HIS A 9 49.90 9.84 -2.45
N LYS A 10 49.81 10.85 -3.32
CA LYS A 10 49.11 12.09 -3.01
C LYS A 10 47.66 11.72 -2.70
N ARG A 11 47.33 11.80 -1.41
CA ARG A 11 45.98 11.67 -0.86
C ARG A 11 45.01 12.49 -1.73
N VAL A 12 44.11 11.82 -2.43
CA VAL A 12 42.88 12.42 -2.94
C VAL A 12 42.14 12.94 -1.71
N GLY A 13 42.15 14.26 -1.55
CA GLY A 13 41.66 14.95 -0.38
C GLY A 13 40.19 14.61 -0.10
N TRP A 14 39.88 14.46 1.18
CA TRP A 14 38.56 14.14 1.74
C TRP A 14 37.54 15.29 1.59
N ALA A 15 37.58 16.03 0.49
CA ALA A 15 36.68 17.15 0.21
C ALA A 15 35.21 16.75 -0.08
N PRO A 16 34.90 15.57 -0.67
CA PRO A 16 33.51 15.16 -0.90
C PRO A 16 32.76 14.86 0.41
N LEU A 17 33.46 14.26 1.39
CA LEU A 17 32.89 13.88 2.69
C LEU A 17 32.51 15.09 3.55
N ARG A 18 33.22 16.21 3.44
CA ARG A 18 32.89 17.46 4.15
C ARG A 18 31.55 18.05 3.67
N HIS A 19 31.38 18.22 2.36
CA HIS A 19 30.11 18.70 1.78
C HIS A 19 28.96 17.70 1.97
N PHE A 20 29.26 16.39 2.00
CA PHE A 20 28.31 15.31 2.25
C PHE A 20 27.80 15.29 3.68
N THR A 21 28.69 15.43 4.66
CA THR A 21 28.35 15.43 6.09
C THR A 21 27.59 16.71 6.42
N GLU A 22 28.02 17.85 5.89
CA GLU A 22 27.35 19.13 6.09
C GLU A 22 25.90 19.12 5.54
N ARG A 23 25.65 18.63 4.32
CA ARG A 23 24.28 18.60 3.76
C ARG A 23 23.36 17.58 4.44
N SER A 24 23.89 16.44 4.90
CA SER A 24 23.11 15.44 5.64
C SER A 24 22.84 15.85 7.09
N VAL A 25 23.81 16.47 7.77
CA VAL A 25 23.68 16.99 9.13
C VAL A 25 22.79 18.22 9.17
N LEU A 26 22.94 19.18 8.25
CA LEU A 26 22.05 20.35 8.15
C LEU A 26 20.59 19.93 7.92
N GLY A 27 20.36 18.93 7.07
CA GLY A 27 19.02 18.37 6.85
C GLY A 27 18.43 17.74 8.12
N LEU A 28 19.22 16.98 8.87
CA LEU A 28 18.80 16.39 10.13
C LEU A 28 18.55 17.45 11.21
N LEU A 29 19.42 18.45 11.33
CA LEU A 29 19.26 19.59 12.24
C LEU A 29 18.00 20.39 11.91
N ALA A 30 17.68 20.59 10.63
CA ALA A 30 16.45 21.25 10.22
C ALA A 30 15.21 20.44 10.63
N VAL A 31 15.22 19.11 10.44
CA VAL A 31 14.11 18.23 10.87
C VAL A 31 13.95 18.26 12.39
N ILE A 32 15.05 18.21 13.14
CA ILE A 32 15.04 18.33 14.61
C ILE A 32 14.49 19.68 15.04
N ALA A 33 14.95 20.78 14.44
CA ALA A 33 14.48 22.13 14.76
C ALA A 33 12.97 22.29 14.49
N VAL A 34 12.48 21.77 13.37
CA VAL A 34 11.05 21.76 13.04
C VAL A 34 10.25 20.90 14.04
N GLY A 35 10.78 19.73 14.41
CA GLY A 35 10.16 18.87 15.42
C GLY A 35 10.12 19.51 16.82
N LEU A 36 11.19 20.21 17.22
CA LEU A 36 11.24 20.99 18.46
C LEU A 36 10.25 22.15 18.42
N GLY A 37 10.13 22.85 17.29
CA GLY A 37 9.12 23.88 17.08
C GLY A 37 7.70 23.34 17.24
N PHE A 38 7.40 22.17 16.65
CA PHE A 38 6.12 21.49 16.86
C PHE A 38 5.90 21.12 18.33
N GLY A 39 6.92 20.56 19.00
CA GLY A 39 6.87 20.19 20.42
C GLY A 39 6.61 21.37 21.35
N LEU A 40 7.27 22.51 21.09
CA LEU A 40 7.05 23.76 21.81
C LEU A 40 5.62 24.27 21.60
N LEU A 41 5.14 24.29 20.36
CA LEU A 41 3.77 24.75 20.06
C LEU A 41 2.72 23.85 20.71
N LEU A 42 2.92 22.53 20.64
CA LEU A 42 2.10 21.54 21.34
C LEU A 42 2.07 21.81 22.85
N LEU A 43 3.23 22.07 23.47
CA LEU A 43 3.33 22.38 24.89
C LEU A 43 2.57 23.66 25.25
N LEU A 44 2.74 24.74 24.47
CA LEU A 44 2.04 26.02 24.68
C LEU A 44 0.52 25.87 24.59
N VAL A 45 0.04 25.08 23.63
CA VAL A 45 -1.39 24.76 23.46
C VAL A 45 -1.90 23.94 24.66
N ARG A 46 -1.15 22.94 25.10
CA ARG A 46 -1.52 22.08 26.25
C ARG A 46 -1.53 22.83 27.57
N LEU A 47 -0.53 23.69 27.80
CA LEU A 47 -0.41 24.53 28.99
C LEU A 47 -1.36 25.72 28.97
N ARG A 48 -2.16 25.89 27.91
CA ARG A 48 -3.15 26.95 27.80
C ARG A 48 -2.53 28.34 27.96
N TRP A 49 -1.35 28.56 27.38
CA TRP A 49 -0.63 29.83 27.55
C TRP A 49 -1.45 31.02 27.04
N GLY A 50 -1.73 31.98 27.94
CA GLY A 50 -2.66 33.10 27.71
C GLY A 50 -2.39 33.91 26.44
N PRO A 51 -1.15 34.33 26.17
CA PRO A 51 -0.81 35.08 24.96
C PRO A 51 -1.16 34.33 23.67
N LEU A 52 -0.84 33.03 23.58
CA LEU A 52 -1.15 32.22 22.40
C LEU A 52 -2.67 32.06 22.22
N GLN A 53 -3.43 31.87 23.30
CA GLN A 53 -4.89 31.80 23.20
C GLN A 53 -5.52 33.11 22.73
N SER A 54 -5.02 34.25 23.24
CA SER A 54 -5.52 35.56 22.83
C SER A 54 -5.26 35.83 21.34
N LEU A 55 -4.08 35.46 20.85
CA LEU A 55 -3.72 35.54 19.43
C LEU A 55 -4.61 34.62 18.58
N ASP A 56 -4.76 33.36 18.99
CA ASP A 56 -5.57 32.36 18.29
C ASP A 56 -7.02 32.81 18.14
N ARG A 57 -7.62 33.35 19.21
CA ARG A 57 -9.00 33.87 19.18
C ARG A 57 -9.11 35.12 18.34
N GLY A 58 -8.23 36.11 18.55
CA GLY A 58 -8.27 37.37 17.80
C GLY A 58 -8.10 37.17 16.30
N VAL A 59 -7.22 36.26 15.86
CA VAL A 59 -7.05 35.92 14.44
C VAL A 59 -8.28 35.21 13.88
N ALA A 60 -8.86 34.26 14.63
CA ALA A 60 -10.04 33.53 14.21
C ALA A 60 -11.27 34.45 14.07
N GLU A 61 -11.50 35.32 15.05
CA GLU A 61 -12.60 36.30 15.06
C GLU A 61 -12.43 37.31 13.92
N TRP A 62 -11.22 37.85 13.72
CA TRP A 62 -10.94 38.81 12.66
C TRP A 62 -11.18 38.22 11.27
N LEU A 63 -10.67 37.02 11.00
CA LEU A 63 -10.86 36.37 9.70
C LEU A 63 -12.31 35.93 9.47
N ASN A 64 -12.99 35.44 10.52
CA ASN A 64 -14.40 35.06 10.43
C ASN A 64 -15.28 36.29 10.17
N GLY A 65 -15.01 37.42 10.83
CA GLY A 65 -15.74 38.68 10.62
C GLY A 65 -15.62 39.23 9.20
N LEU A 66 -14.51 38.98 8.50
CA LEU A 66 -14.33 39.36 7.09
C LEU A 66 -15.11 38.47 6.12
N VAL A 67 -15.36 37.21 6.49
CA VAL A 67 -15.88 36.19 5.56
C VAL A 67 -17.35 35.87 5.81
N ALA A 68 -17.77 35.77 7.06
CA ALA A 68 -19.13 35.42 7.46
C ALA A 68 -20.23 36.30 6.83
N PRO A 69 -20.06 37.62 6.62
CA PRO A 69 -21.07 38.46 5.98
C PRO A 69 -21.29 38.18 4.48
N HIS A 70 -20.41 37.39 3.85
CA HIS A 70 -20.40 37.20 2.39
C HIS A 70 -20.54 35.72 2.01
N PRO A 71 -21.78 35.19 1.87
CA PRO A 71 -22.02 33.78 1.52
C PRO A 71 -21.33 33.28 0.22
N PRO A 72 -21.18 34.09 -0.85
CA PRO A 72 -20.42 33.67 -2.02
C PRO A 72 -18.94 33.42 -1.71
N VAL A 73 -18.34 34.23 -0.83
CA VAL A 73 -16.94 34.09 -0.43
C VAL A 73 -16.76 32.82 0.40
N VAL A 74 -17.68 32.51 1.30
CA VAL A 74 -17.70 31.25 2.06
C VAL A 74 -17.67 30.05 1.12
N LYS A 75 -18.57 30.00 0.13
CA LYS A 75 -18.63 28.89 -0.84
C LYS A 75 -17.34 28.73 -1.66
N VAL A 76 -16.72 29.83 -2.05
CA VAL A 76 -15.42 29.78 -2.77
C VAL A 76 -14.33 29.24 -1.85
N LEU A 77 -14.27 29.68 -0.59
CA LEU A 77 -13.29 29.19 0.38
C LEU A 77 -13.49 27.71 0.72
N GLU A 78 -14.74 27.25 0.80
CA GLU A 78 -15.12 25.83 0.92
C GLU A 78 -14.61 25.03 -0.28
N ALA A 79 -14.91 25.45 -1.51
CA ALA A 79 -14.44 24.77 -2.71
C ALA A 79 -12.89 24.70 -2.78
N VAL A 80 -12.22 25.79 -2.41
CA VAL A 80 -10.74 25.85 -2.38
C VAL A 80 -10.17 24.94 -1.30
N THR A 81 -10.76 24.89 -0.09
CA THR A 81 -10.28 23.97 0.95
C THR A 81 -10.59 22.51 0.60
N ASP A 82 -11.69 22.23 -0.08
CA ASP A 82 -12.07 20.87 -0.49
C ASP A 82 -11.16 20.35 -1.60
N ALA A 83 -10.70 21.22 -2.50
CA ALA A 83 -9.63 20.91 -3.45
C ALA A 83 -8.31 20.54 -2.74
N GLY A 84 -8.05 21.09 -1.56
CA GLY A 84 -6.95 20.69 -0.66
C GLY A 84 -7.33 19.58 0.32
N GLY A 85 -8.52 19.01 0.19
CA GLY A 85 -9.10 18.03 1.10
C GLY A 85 -8.60 16.61 0.88
N ARG A 86 -8.87 15.74 1.85
CA ARG A 86 -8.40 14.34 1.84
C ARG A 86 -8.75 13.58 0.54
N PRO A 87 -9.98 13.67 -0.03
CA PRO A 87 -10.32 12.92 -1.24
C PRO A 87 -9.43 13.29 -2.43
N VAL A 88 -9.21 14.59 -2.67
CA VAL A 88 -8.39 15.08 -3.78
C VAL A 88 -6.91 14.70 -3.59
N LEU A 89 -6.39 14.85 -2.37
CA LEU A 89 -5.01 14.45 -2.07
C LEU A 89 -4.79 12.95 -2.24
N MET A 90 -5.75 12.12 -1.79
CA MET A 90 -5.69 10.66 -2.00
C MET A 90 -5.71 10.33 -3.48
N TRP A 91 -6.59 10.98 -4.26
CA TRP A 91 -6.65 10.78 -5.71
C TRP A 91 -5.33 11.16 -6.39
N LEU A 92 -4.76 12.34 -6.09
CA LEU A 92 -3.49 12.80 -6.64
C LEU A 92 -2.32 11.87 -6.31
N ILE A 93 -2.21 11.43 -5.05
CA ILE A 93 -1.18 10.47 -4.64
C ILE A 93 -1.37 9.12 -5.33
N SER A 94 -2.61 8.63 -5.44
CA SER A 94 -2.90 7.35 -6.09
C SER A 94 -2.54 7.38 -7.59
N VAL A 95 -2.90 8.47 -8.28
CA VAL A 95 -2.52 8.68 -9.69
C VAL A 95 -1.00 8.79 -9.83
N ALA A 96 -0.32 9.54 -8.97
CA ALA A 96 1.13 9.65 -9.00
C ALA A 96 1.81 8.29 -8.78
N VAL A 97 1.35 7.52 -7.80
CA VAL A 97 1.81 6.16 -7.52
C VAL A 97 1.56 5.26 -8.74
N LEU A 98 0.42 5.38 -9.42
CA LEU A 98 0.07 4.58 -10.60
C LEU A 98 1.01 4.88 -11.75
N LEU A 99 1.21 6.16 -12.03
CA LEU A 99 2.12 6.63 -13.07
C LEU A 99 3.55 6.15 -12.79
N LEU A 100 3.99 6.19 -11.53
CA LEU A 100 5.30 5.70 -11.14
C LEU A 100 5.42 4.19 -11.29
N LEU A 101 4.38 3.42 -10.97
CA LEU A 101 4.35 1.98 -11.22
C LEU A 101 4.38 1.65 -12.71
N ILE A 102 3.58 2.33 -13.54
CA ILE A 102 3.57 2.16 -15.00
C ILE A 102 4.95 2.49 -15.58
N ARG A 103 5.61 3.51 -15.04
CA ARG A 103 6.98 3.92 -15.39
C ARG A 103 8.06 3.04 -14.73
N ARG A 104 7.68 1.95 -14.05
CA ARG A 104 8.55 1.02 -13.28
C ARG A 104 9.41 1.67 -12.19
N ARG A 105 9.07 2.88 -11.76
CA ARG A 105 9.73 3.62 -10.66
C ARG A 105 9.18 3.25 -9.28
N THR A 106 9.17 1.95 -8.96
CA THR A 106 8.58 1.38 -7.73
C THR A 106 9.06 2.05 -6.44
N ARG A 107 10.34 2.43 -6.35
CA ARG A 107 10.90 3.06 -5.14
C ARG A 107 10.26 4.41 -4.81
N LEU A 108 10.01 5.23 -5.84
CA LEU A 108 9.33 6.53 -5.67
C LEU A 108 7.86 6.32 -5.31
N ALA A 109 7.23 5.27 -5.85
CA ALA A 109 5.87 4.88 -5.50
C ALA A 109 5.77 4.48 -4.01
N VAL A 110 6.70 3.66 -3.51
CA VAL A 110 6.78 3.27 -2.09
C VAL A 110 6.99 4.48 -1.20
N TYR A 111 7.89 5.39 -1.59
CA TYR A 111 8.10 6.62 -0.86
C TYR A 111 6.81 7.43 -0.72
N LEU A 112 6.08 7.66 -1.82
CA LEU A 112 4.81 8.39 -1.77
C LEU A 112 3.76 7.69 -0.88
N VAL A 113 3.66 6.37 -0.96
CA VAL A 113 2.71 5.61 -0.15
C VAL A 113 3.06 5.70 1.34
N VAL A 114 4.31 5.39 1.72
CA VAL A 114 4.74 5.42 3.13
C VAL A 114 4.58 6.82 3.72
N THR A 115 4.99 7.85 2.97
CA THR A 115 4.84 9.25 3.40
C THR A 115 3.36 9.64 3.53
N GLY A 116 2.50 9.26 2.59
CA GLY A 116 1.06 9.55 2.64
C GLY A 116 0.32 8.82 3.76
N VAL A 117 0.55 7.51 3.91
CA VAL A 117 -0.06 6.69 4.99
C VAL A 117 0.36 7.19 6.35
N GLY A 118 1.64 7.57 6.52
CA GLY A 118 2.09 8.15 7.78
C GLY A 118 1.33 9.41 8.18
N ALA A 119 1.02 10.30 7.24
CA ALA A 119 0.20 11.48 7.53
C ALA A 119 -1.25 11.11 7.91
N LEU A 120 -1.82 10.07 7.29
CA LEU A 120 -3.15 9.55 7.64
C LEU A 120 -3.21 8.96 9.04
N LEU A 121 -2.10 8.40 9.54
CA LEU A 121 -2.00 7.87 10.90
C LEU A 121 -1.71 8.98 11.92
N LEU A 122 -0.83 9.93 11.59
CA LEU A 122 -0.43 11.02 12.49
C LEU A 122 -1.61 11.95 12.86
N ASP A 123 -2.49 12.28 11.90
CA ASP A 123 -3.64 13.18 12.13
C ASP A 123 -4.58 12.69 13.25
N PRO A 124 -5.21 11.48 13.16
CA PRO A 124 -6.10 11.00 14.20
C PRO A 124 -5.38 10.73 15.53
N SER A 125 -4.16 10.20 15.51
CA SER A 125 -3.40 9.89 16.73
C SER A 125 -3.09 11.13 17.57
N LEU A 126 -2.72 12.25 16.93
CA LEU A 126 -2.45 13.48 17.68
C LEU A 126 -3.73 14.17 18.13
N LYS A 127 -4.81 14.08 17.35
CA LYS A 127 -6.11 14.63 17.74
C LYS A 127 -6.65 13.97 19.00
N THR A 128 -6.57 12.64 19.09
CA THR A 128 -7.02 11.91 20.29
C THR A 128 -6.13 12.19 21.49
N LEU A 129 -4.82 12.31 21.26
CA LEU A 129 -3.89 12.67 22.33
C LEU A 129 -4.20 14.07 22.89
N VAL A 130 -4.36 15.08 22.02
CA VAL A 130 -4.47 16.49 22.43
C VAL A 130 -5.83 16.89 22.98
N GLY A 131 -6.92 16.40 22.40
CA GLY A 131 -8.27 16.70 22.90
C GLY A 131 -8.67 18.18 22.85
N ARG A 132 -8.09 18.98 21.95
CA ARG A 132 -8.38 20.42 21.84
C ARG A 132 -9.75 20.65 21.18
N LEU A 133 -10.59 21.44 21.84
CA LEU A 133 -11.88 21.90 21.29
C LEU A 133 -11.67 22.90 20.13
N ARG A 134 -12.62 22.92 19.19
CA ARG A 134 -12.62 23.83 18.04
C ARG A 134 -12.94 25.28 18.45
N PRO A 135 -12.59 26.28 17.60
CA PRO A 135 -13.02 27.66 17.81
C PRO A 135 -14.55 27.74 17.90
N VAL A 136 -15.04 28.54 18.85
CA VAL A 136 -16.44 28.97 18.90
C VAL A 136 -16.44 30.39 18.33
N VAL A 137 -17.04 30.57 17.17
CA VAL A 137 -17.17 31.86 16.48
C VAL A 137 -18.66 32.25 16.44
N ASP A 138 -18.93 33.56 16.38
CA ASP A 138 -20.30 34.11 16.45
C ASP A 138 -21.21 33.61 15.32
N VAL A 139 -20.64 33.35 14.14
CA VAL A 139 -21.36 32.76 13.00
C VAL A 139 -20.62 31.51 12.50
N PRO A 140 -21.04 30.31 12.94
CA PRO A 140 -20.48 29.05 12.45
C PRO A 140 -20.84 28.85 10.97
N VAL A 141 -19.87 29.05 10.08
CA VAL A 141 -20.05 28.88 8.62
C VAL A 141 -19.71 27.48 8.12
N ALA A 142 -18.96 26.68 8.90
CA ALA A 142 -18.64 25.30 8.57
C ALA A 142 -18.54 24.42 9.83
N ALA A 143 -19.10 23.22 9.78
CA ALA A 143 -19.00 22.22 10.85
C ALA A 143 -18.06 21.09 10.44
N ALA A 144 -17.11 20.73 11.31
CA ALA A 144 -16.25 19.58 11.10
C ALA A 144 -16.17 18.73 12.37
N PRO A 145 -16.33 17.40 12.28
CA PRO A 145 -16.32 16.52 13.44
C PRO A 145 -14.92 16.42 14.08
N GLY A 146 -14.88 16.16 15.39
CA GLY A 146 -13.65 15.86 16.15
C GLY A 146 -12.80 17.08 16.58
N ASN A 147 -11.62 16.80 17.14
CA ASN A 147 -10.72 17.78 17.75
C ASN A 147 -10.01 18.69 16.72
N SER A 148 -9.60 19.87 17.18
CA SER A 148 -9.03 20.94 16.33
C SER A 148 -7.53 20.82 16.05
N PHE A 149 -6.75 20.31 17.01
CA PHE A 149 -5.29 20.27 16.94
C PHE A 149 -4.75 18.86 16.62
N PRO A 150 -3.81 18.71 15.67
CA PRO A 150 -3.41 19.67 14.64
C PRO A 150 -4.43 19.74 13.49
N SER A 151 -4.29 20.74 12.60
CA SER A 151 -5.14 20.82 11.40
C SER A 151 -4.78 19.74 10.38
N GLY A 152 -5.72 18.82 10.13
CA GLY A 152 -5.54 17.71 9.18
C GLY A 152 -5.43 18.15 7.72
N HIS A 153 -6.09 19.24 7.33
CA HIS A 153 -5.94 19.82 5.97
C HIS A 153 -4.54 20.45 5.81
N ALA A 154 -4.05 21.15 6.83
CA ALA A 154 -2.70 21.73 6.81
C ALA A 154 -1.61 20.64 6.77
N LEU A 155 -1.73 19.61 7.62
CA LEU A 155 -0.83 18.46 7.62
C LEU A 155 -0.87 17.70 6.28
N GLY A 156 -2.08 17.32 5.84
CA GLY A 156 -2.28 16.54 4.63
C GLY A 156 -1.78 17.25 3.38
N SER A 157 -2.15 18.52 3.20
CA SER A 157 -1.69 19.32 2.04
C SER A 157 -0.17 19.51 2.03
N PHE A 158 0.45 19.80 3.19
CA PHE A 158 1.90 19.94 3.28
C PHE A 158 2.62 18.64 2.89
N VAL A 159 2.19 17.50 3.46
CA VAL A 159 2.83 16.20 3.20
C VAL A 159 2.58 15.75 1.76
N ALA A 160 1.35 15.81 1.26
CA ALA A 160 1.01 15.31 -0.07
C ALA A 160 1.64 16.18 -1.17
N TYR A 161 1.42 17.50 -1.17
CA TYR A 161 2.01 18.38 -2.17
C TYR A 161 3.53 18.45 -2.05
N GLY A 162 4.07 18.42 -0.82
CA GLY A 162 5.51 18.36 -0.60
C GLY A 162 6.14 17.06 -1.11
N ALA A 163 5.51 15.91 -0.88
CA ALA A 163 6.00 14.63 -1.39
C ALA A 163 5.93 14.56 -2.93
N LEU A 164 4.83 15.02 -3.53
CA LEU A 164 4.70 15.15 -4.98
C LEU A 164 5.78 16.08 -5.56
N LEU A 165 5.99 17.24 -4.94
CA LEU A 165 7.04 18.18 -5.32
C LEU A 165 8.41 17.49 -5.27
N LEU A 166 8.77 16.81 -4.18
CA LEU A 166 10.07 16.14 -4.05
C LEU A 166 10.27 15.04 -5.10
N VAL A 167 9.22 14.33 -5.49
CA VAL A 167 9.27 13.26 -6.48
C VAL A 167 9.36 13.79 -7.91
N PHE A 168 8.58 14.82 -8.25
CA PHE A 168 8.46 15.30 -9.63
C PHE A 168 9.35 16.52 -9.96
N LEU A 169 9.87 17.25 -8.97
CA LEU A 169 10.77 18.39 -9.18
C LEU A 169 12.01 18.05 -10.04
N PRO A 170 12.64 16.86 -9.94
CA PRO A 170 13.74 16.48 -10.83
C PRO A 170 13.34 16.42 -12.31
N ALA A 171 12.06 16.14 -12.62
CA ALA A 171 11.55 16.11 -13.99
C ALA A 171 11.21 17.51 -14.54
N VAL A 172 11.23 18.54 -13.70
CA VAL A 172 10.95 19.93 -14.09
C VAL A 172 12.22 20.61 -14.58
N ALA A 173 12.12 21.27 -15.73
CA ALA A 173 13.23 22.03 -16.32
C ALA A 173 13.78 23.07 -15.31
N PRO A 174 15.10 23.30 -15.24
CA PRO A 174 15.72 24.14 -14.21
C PRO A 174 15.09 25.53 -14.04
N ARG A 175 14.72 26.18 -15.14
CA ARG A 175 14.01 27.48 -15.16
C ARG A 175 12.66 27.50 -14.43
N TRP A 176 11.97 26.36 -14.39
CA TRP A 176 10.65 26.22 -13.78
C TRP A 176 10.67 25.69 -12.34
N ARG A 177 11.83 25.30 -11.80
CA ARG A 177 11.92 24.73 -10.44
C ARG A 177 11.44 25.72 -9.37
N LYS A 178 11.96 26.95 -9.39
CA LYS A 178 11.58 28.01 -8.44
C LYS A 178 10.08 28.36 -8.50
N PRO A 179 9.47 28.62 -9.68
CA PRO A 179 8.04 28.94 -9.74
C PRO A 179 7.16 27.76 -9.33
N VAL A 180 7.52 26.51 -9.63
CA VAL A 180 6.77 25.33 -9.15
C VAL A 180 6.81 25.21 -7.63
N ILE A 181 7.98 25.44 -7.01
CA ILE A 181 8.11 25.46 -5.55
C ILE A 181 7.23 26.57 -4.96
N ALA A 182 7.26 27.77 -5.55
CA ALA A 182 6.43 28.90 -5.11
C ALA A 182 4.94 28.59 -5.24
N LEU A 183 4.51 27.95 -6.33
CA LEU A 183 3.12 27.53 -6.54
C LEU A 183 2.66 26.53 -5.48
N VAL A 184 3.46 25.50 -5.20
CA VAL A 184 3.14 24.51 -4.15
C VAL A 184 3.06 25.17 -2.78
N ALA A 185 4.00 26.06 -2.46
CA ALA A 185 3.97 26.81 -1.21
C ALA A 185 2.72 27.70 -1.10
N ALA A 186 2.33 28.36 -2.20
CA ALA A 186 1.12 29.17 -2.25
C ALA A 186 -0.14 28.32 -2.03
N ILE A 187 -0.25 27.14 -2.65
CA ILE A 187 -1.38 26.23 -2.45
C ILE A 187 -1.49 25.81 -0.97
N VAL A 188 -0.38 25.38 -0.37
CA VAL A 188 -0.34 24.98 1.05
C VAL A 188 -0.73 26.13 1.98
N ALA A 189 -0.24 27.35 1.69
CA ALA A 189 -0.60 28.55 2.44
C ALA A 189 -2.09 28.88 2.32
N VAL A 190 -2.63 28.88 1.10
CA VAL A 190 -4.06 29.14 0.82
C VAL A 190 -4.94 28.14 1.56
N VAL A 191 -4.62 26.84 1.50
CA VAL A 191 -5.35 25.79 2.23
C VAL A 191 -5.32 26.04 3.74
N GLY A 192 -4.20 26.50 4.31
CA GLY A 192 -4.14 26.85 5.73
C GLY A 192 -5.01 28.06 6.08
N VAL A 193 -4.96 29.11 5.26
CA VAL A 193 -5.74 30.35 5.45
C VAL A 193 -7.23 30.10 5.37
N THR A 194 -7.69 29.29 4.42
CA THR A 194 -9.11 28.96 4.30
C THR A 194 -9.65 28.26 5.56
N ARG A 195 -8.87 27.40 6.23
CA ARG A 195 -9.29 26.76 7.49
C ARG A 195 -9.44 27.75 8.64
N MET A 196 -8.62 28.79 8.69
CA MET A 196 -8.73 29.85 9.69
C MET A 196 -9.93 30.75 9.39
N ALA A 197 -10.10 31.13 8.12
CA ALA A 197 -11.19 31.97 7.65
C ALA A 197 -12.59 31.35 7.82
N LEU A 198 -12.70 30.04 7.64
CA LEU A 198 -13.94 29.29 7.89
C LEU A 198 -14.22 29.06 9.39
N GLY A 199 -13.35 29.53 10.30
CA GLY A 199 -13.56 29.44 11.75
C GLY A 199 -13.43 28.03 12.34
N VAL A 200 -12.85 27.08 11.60
CA VAL A 200 -12.83 25.66 11.98
C VAL A 200 -11.53 25.22 12.66
N HIS A 201 -10.47 26.03 12.58
CA HIS A 201 -9.15 25.81 13.17
C HIS A 201 -8.52 27.13 13.63
N PHE A 202 -7.75 27.08 14.72
CA PHE A 202 -6.93 28.20 15.17
C PHE A 202 -5.64 28.32 14.36
N LEU A 203 -4.98 29.49 14.41
CA LEU A 203 -3.68 29.74 13.78
C LEU A 203 -2.65 28.70 14.24
N SER A 204 -2.57 28.44 15.54
CA SER A 204 -1.67 27.43 16.09
C SER A 204 -1.96 25.99 15.60
N ASP A 205 -3.21 25.64 15.26
CA ASP A 205 -3.54 24.32 14.71
C ASP A 205 -2.97 24.15 13.29
N VAL A 206 -3.00 25.23 12.49
CA VAL A 206 -2.47 25.26 11.12
C VAL A 206 -0.94 25.23 11.14
N LEU A 207 -0.31 26.07 11.97
CA LEU A 207 1.14 26.08 12.15
C LEU A 207 1.66 24.72 12.65
N ALA A 208 0.96 24.09 13.59
CA ALA A 208 1.30 22.76 14.07
C ALA A 208 1.17 21.70 12.96
N GLY A 209 0.13 21.79 12.13
CA GLY A 209 -0.04 20.90 10.97
C GLY A 209 1.11 21.03 9.96
N TRP A 210 1.54 22.26 9.66
CA TRP A 210 2.69 22.49 8.77
C TRP A 210 4.02 22.03 9.37
N LEU A 211 4.28 22.32 10.66
CA LEU A 211 5.52 21.88 11.32
C LEU A 211 5.59 20.35 11.40
N LEU A 212 4.49 19.69 11.78
CA LEU A 212 4.42 18.24 11.80
C LEU A 212 4.59 17.63 10.41
N GLY A 213 3.94 18.24 9.40
CA GLY A 213 4.07 17.81 8.01
C GLY A 213 5.50 17.95 7.49
N ALA A 214 6.16 19.06 7.79
CA ALA A 214 7.56 19.30 7.45
C ALA A 214 8.50 18.32 8.16
N ALA A 215 8.29 18.04 9.45
CA ALA A 215 9.06 17.05 10.19
C ALA A 215 8.89 15.65 9.58
N TRP A 216 7.65 15.20 9.36
CA TRP A 216 7.35 13.89 8.79
C TRP A 216 7.89 13.73 7.36
N LEU A 217 7.69 14.74 6.51
CA LEU A 217 8.23 14.76 5.15
C LEU A 217 9.76 14.73 5.15
N GLY A 218 10.39 15.47 6.07
CA GLY A 218 11.83 15.51 6.23
C GLY A 218 12.41 14.17 6.69
N VAL A 219 11.81 13.53 7.70
CA VAL A 219 12.20 12.19 8.18
C VAL A 219 12.07 11.17 7.06
N THR A 220 10.93 11.12 6.38
CA THR A 220 10.70 10.15 5.30
C THR A 220 11.61 10.39 4.09
N ALA A 221 11.87 11.65 3.73
CA ALA A 221 12.82 11.99 2.67
C ALA A 221 14.28 11.68 3.05
N TYR A 222 14.64 11.80 4.33
CA TYR A 222 15.95 11.37 4.83
C TYR A 222 16.08 9.86 4.77
N ALA A 223 15.09 9.11 5.31
CA ALA A 223 15.06 7.65 5.26
C ALA A 223 15.14 7.12 3.82
N PHE A 224 14.39 7.71 2.89
CA PHE A 224 14.44 7.36 1.47
C PHE A 224 15.82 7.63 0.84
N ARG A 225 16.49 8.72 1.24
CA ARG A 225 17.86 9.02 0.79
C ARG A 225 18.88 8.01 1.32
N VAL A 226 18.79 7.63 2.60
CA VAL A 226 19.64 6.58 3.18
C VAL A 226 19.43 5.26 2.46
N TRP A 227 18.17 4.85 2.27
CA TRP A 227 17.83 3.64 1.54
C TRP A 227 18.40 3.62 0.10
N ARG A 228 18.35 4.74 -0.64
CA ARG A 228 18.97 4.81 -1.98
C ARG A 228 20.49 4.64 -1.95
N ARG A 229 21.17 5.17 -0.93
CA ARG A 229 22.62 5.07 -0.77
C ARG A 229 23.07 3.65 -0.41
N GLU A 230 22.35 2.99 0.49
CA GLU A 230 22.61 1.58 0.87
C GLU A 230 22.48 0.63 -0.33
N VAL A 231 21.63 0.97 -1.30
CA VAL A 231 21.42 0.20 -2.54
C VAL A 231 22.39 0.61 -3.66
N GLY A 232 23.43 1.41 -3.37
CA GLY A 232 24.52 1.74 -4.30
C GLY A 232 24.14 2.67 -5.46
N GLN A 233 23.01 3.37 -5.37
CA GLN A 233 22.58 4.31 -6.42
C GLN A 233 23.17 5.70 -6.18
N PRO A 234 23.86 6.31 -7.16
CA PRO A 234 24.38 7.66 -7.03
C PRO A 234 23.21 8.64 -6.85
N VAL A 235 23.33 9.56 -5.87
CA VAL A 235 22.43 10.71 -5.76
C VAL A 235 22.90 11.70 -6.82
N PRO A 236 22.13 11.99 -7.89
CA PRO A 236 22.58 12.93 -8.91
C PRO A 236 22.93 14.26 -8.27
N ALA A 237 24.12 14.79 -8.52
CA ALA A 237 24.47 16.12 -8.07
C ALA A 237 23.52 17.12 -8.73
N LEU A 238 23.02 18.10 -7.98
CA LEU A 238 22.11 19.13 -8.50
C LEU A 238 22.76 20.02 -9.59
N GLU A 239 24.06 19.86 -9.77
CA GLU A 239 24.94 20.64 -10.65
C GLU A 239 25.31 19.87 -11.93
N GLU A 240 25.09 18.55 -11.99
CA GLU A 240 25.41 17.73 -13.17
C GLU A 240 24.23 17.72 -14.15
N GLY A 241 24.22 18.69 -15.06
CA GLY A 241 23.61 18.50 -16.36
C GLY A 241 24.41 17.47 -17.15
N LEU A 242 23.72 16.58 -17.87
CA LEU A 242 24.37 15.66 -18.80
C LEU A 242 25.19 16.47 -19.80
N GLU A 243 26.52 16.40 -19.69
CA GLU A 243 27.37 16.87 -20.78
C GLU A 243 27.00 16.06 -22.04
N PRO A 244 26.81 16.70 -23.21
CA PRO A 244 26.37 16.03 -24.44
C PRO A 244 27.31 14.88 -24.87
N GLU A 245 28.54 14.93 -24.37
CA GLU A 245 29.64 14.02 -24.71
C GLU A 245 29.48 12.66 -23.99
N ALA A 246 28.89 12.65 -22.79
CA ALA A 246 28.65 11.43 -22.01
C ALA A 246 27.49 10.58 -22.56
N ALA A 247 26.65 11.13 -23.46
CA ALA A 247 25.52 10.41 -24.07
C ALA A 247 25.95 9.19 -24.90
N ARG A 248 27.19 9.18 -25.41
CA ARG A 248 27.76 8.07 -26.19
C ARG A 248 28.21 6.90 -25.32
N ASP A 249 28.44 7.15 -24.04
CA ASP A 249 28.82 6.14 -23.04
C ASP A 249 27.63 5.64 -22.23
N VAL A 250 26.41 6.15 -22.49
CA VAL A 250 25.17 5.64 -21.89
C VAL A 250 24.75 4.37 -22.61
N THR A 251 25.18 3.23 -22.07
CA THR A 251 24.55 1.95 -22.40
C THR A 251 23.13 1.92 -21.83
N PRO A 252 22.14 1.38 -22.55
CA PRO A 252 20.84 1.08 -21.98
C PRO A 252 21.05 0.28 -20.70
N ALA A 253 20.42 0.71 -19.60
CA ALA A 253 20.42 -0.09 -18.39
C ALA A 253 19.94 -1.51 -18.76
N PRO A 254 20.63 -2.57 -18.30
CA PRO A 254 20.17 -3.94 -18.56
C PRO A 254 18.71 -4.07 -18.14
N ASP A 255 17.94 -4.85 -18.89
CA ASP A 255 16.51 -5.03 -18.68
C ASP A 255 16.21 -5.15 -17.18
N GLU A 256 15.36 -4.24 -16.68
CA GLU A 256 14.89 -4.21 -15.29
C GLU A 256 14.24 -5.53 -14.83
N GLU A 257 14.09 -6.49 -15.75
CA GLU A 257 13.43 -7.75 -15.54
C GLU A 257 14.07 -8.61 -14.44
N LYS A 258 15.34 -8.38 -14.06
CA LYS A 258 15.98 -9.04 -12.89
C LYS A 258 17.09 -8.22 -12.22
N LEU A 259 16.82 -7.00 -11.74
CA LEU A 259 17.83 -6.17 -11.04
C LEU A 259 17.98 -6.45 -9.52
N LEU A 260 17.87 -7.72 -9.12
CA LEU A 260 18.04 -8.30 -7.77
C LEU A 260 16.74 -8.44 -6.93
N PRO A 261 16.51 -9.60 -6.29
CA PRO A 261 15.44 -9.79 -5.31
C PRO A 261 15.78 -9.01 -4.04
N HIS A 262 15.42 -7.72 -3.98
CA HIS A 262 15.52 -6.96 -2.75
C HIS A 262 14.45 -7.48 -1.77
N PRO A 263 14.78 -7.77 -0.49
CA PRO A 263 13.83 -8.38 0.45
C PRO A 263 12.54 -7.56 0.63
N TRP A 264 12.63 -6.25 0.38
CA TRP A 264 11.51 -5.31 0.51
C TRP A 264 10.76 -5.02 -0.80
N ALA A 265 11.18 -5.54 -1.96
CA ALA A 265 10.48 -5.29 -3.23
C ALA A 265 9.06 -5.89 -3.23
N GLY A 266 8.92 -7.11 -2.71
CA GLY A 266 7.60 -7.70 -2.50
C GLY A 266 6.76 -6.89 -1.51
N ALA A 267 7.34 -6.44 -0.39
CA ALA A 267 6.64 -5.59 0.58
C ALA A 267 6.15 -4.27 -0.04
N ALA A 268 6.98 -3.66 -0.89
CA ALA A 268 6.65 -2.47 -1.66
C ALA A 268 5.48 -2.68 -2.61
N GLU A 269 5.50 -3.77 -3.40
CA GLU A 269 4.40 -4.12 -4.31
C GLU A 269 3.09 -4.39 -3.54
N LEU A 270 3.17 -5.05 -2.39
CA LEU A 270 2.01 -5.27 -1.52
C LEU A 270 1.45 -3.96 -0.97
N ILE A 271 2.31 -3.05 -0.50
CA ILE A 271 1.89 -1.74 0.01
C ILE A 271 1.23 -0.91 -1.09
N VAL A 272 1.82 -0.88 -2.28
CA VAL A 272 1.26 -0.10 -3.38
C VAL A 272 -0.06 -0.72 -3.88
N GLY A 273 -0.10 -2.05 -4.05
CA GLY A 273 -1.34 -2.72 -4.43
C GLY A 273 -2.43 -2.57 -3.37
N TRP A 274 -2.08 -2.58 -2.08
CA TRP A 274 -3.00 -2.25 -0.99
C TRP A 274 -3.61 -0.86 -1.17
N VAL A 275 -2.81 0.16 -1.51
CA VAL A 275 -3.32 1.52 -1.76
C VAL A 275 -4.26 1.58 -2.96
N PHE A 276 -3.94 0.88 -4.04
CA PHE A 276 -4.83 0.81 -5.20
C PHE A 276 -6.17 0.16 -4.87
N ILE A 277 -6.12 -0.97 -4.17
CA ILE A 277 -7.32 -1.71 -3.78
C ILE A 277 -8.16 -0.84 -2.84
N PHE A 278 -7.53 -0.18 -1.86
CA PHE A 278 -8.21 0.79 -1.00
C PHE A 278 -8.86 1.92 -1.82
N GLY A 279 -8.15 2.49 -2.79
CA GLY A 279 -8.67 3.56 -3.65
C GLY A 279 -9.89 3.11 -4.46
N VAL A 280 -9.85 1.90 -5.04
CA VAL A 280 -10.99 1.30 -5.75
C VAL A 280 -12.17 1.09 -4.81
N LEU A 281 -11.94 0.51 -3.63
CA LEU A 281 -12.99 0.30 -2.63
C LEU A 281 -13.59 1.62 -2.15
N TYR A 282 -12.77 2.64 -1.94
CA TYR A 282 -13.24 3.97 -1.54
C TYR A 282 -14.15 4.58 -2.61
N VAL A 283 -13.73 4.56 -3.89
CA VAL A 283 -14.53 5.11 -4.99
C VAL A 283 -15.85 4.34 -5.14
N LEU A 284 -15.80 3.01 -5.11
CA LEU A 284 -17.01 2.17 -5.18
C LEU A 284 -17.94 2.45 -4.00
N GLY A 285 -17.41 2.45 -2.78
CA GLY A 285 -18.19 2.70 -1.58
C GLY A 285 -18.80 4.11 -1.54
N TRP A 286 -18.01 5.12 -1.93
CA TRP A 286 -18.48 6.50 -2.03
C TRP A 286 -19.57 6.66 -3.10
N ALA A 287 -19.41 6.05 -4.27
CA ALA A 287 -20.40 6.07 -5.34
C ALA A 287 -21.69 5.36 -4.90
N VAL A 288 -21.59 4.17 -4.31
CA VAL A 288 -22.74 3.41 -3.80
C VAL A 288 -23.47 4.19 -2.71
N THR A 289 -22.73 4.92 -1.87
CA THR A 289 -23.31 5.65 -0.73
C THR A 289 -23.99 6.96 -1.16
N ASN A 290 -23.36 7.73 -2.06
CA ASN A 290 -23.78 9.11 -2.34
C ASN A 290 -24.51 9.28 -3.69
N HIS A 291 -24.41 8.32 -4.60
CA HIS A 291 -24.90 8.47 -5.99
C HIS A 291 -25.96 7.44 -6.39
N THR A 292 -26.38 6.54 -5.49
CA THR A 292 -27.37 5.52 -5.81
C THR A 292 -28.80 5.90 -5.41
N GLU A 293 -29.01 6.95 -4.61
CA GLU A 293 -30.34 7.39 -4.23
C GLU A 293 -31.21 7.68 -5.46
N GLY A 294 -32.43 7.12 -5.48
CA GLY A 294 -33.35 7.21 -6.62
C GLY A 294 -33.00 6.34 -7.83
N THR A 295 -31.90 5.59 -7.80
CA THR A 295 -31.54 4.63 -8.86
C THR A 295 -32.06 3.22 -8.57
N TRP A 296 -32.08 2.38 -9.61
CA TRP A 296 -32.44 0.96 -9.47
C TRP A 296 -31.52 0.19 -8.51
N ILE A 297 -30.27 0.64 -8.31
CA ILE A 297 -29.30 0.01 -7.40
C ILE A 297 -29.77 0.16 -5.95
N HIS A 298 -30.19 1.37 -5.55
CA HIS A 298 -30.71 1.60 -4.20
C HIS A 298 -32.01 0.82 -3.95
N SER A 299 -32.91 0.78 -4.95
CA SER A 299 -34.13 -0.02 -4.86
C SER A 299 -33.84 -1.52 -4.76
N ALA A 300 -32.83 -2.03 -5.48
CA ALA A 300 -32.42 -3.42 -5.41
C ALA A 300 -31.79 -3.76 -4.04
N ASP A 301 -30.91 -2.92 -3.51
CA ASP A 301 -30.29 -3.10 -2.20
C ASP A 301 -31.35 -3.19 -1.10
N VAL A 302 -32.17 -2.15 -0.97
CA VAL A 302 -33.20 -2.06 0.08
C VAL A 302 -34.31 -3.10 -0.15
N GLY A 303 -34.69 -3.32 -1.41
CA GLY A 303 -35.73 -4.29 -1.77
C GLY A 303 -35.33 -5.72 -1.43
N PHE A 304 -34.08 -6.10 -1.69
CA PHE A 304 -33.56 -7.41 -1.37
C PHE A 304 -33.50 -7.65 0.15
N ASP A 305 -33.02 -6.66 0.91
CA ASP A 305 -32.95 -6.77 2.38
C ASP A 305 -34.35 -6.88 3.02
N ARG A 306 -35.32 -6.15 2.49
CA ARG A 306 -36.74 -6.26 2.91
C ARG A 306 -37.36 -7.59 2.54
N TRP A 307 -37.04 -8.11 1.36
CA TRP A 307 -37.50 -9.43 0.94
C TRP A 307 -36.92 -10.53 1.83
N LEU A 308 -35.64 -10.47 2.20
CA LEU A 308 -35.05 -11.44 3.12
C LEU A 308 -35.72 -11.47 4.49
N GLN A 309 -36.18 -10.31 4.99
CA GLN A 309 -36.92 -10.24 6.26
C GLN A 309 -38.23 -11.00 6.26
N THR A 310 -38.88 -11.21 5.12
CA THR A 310 -40.15 -11.96 5.09
C THR A 310 -39.98 -13.42 5.43
N PHE A 311 -38.74 -13.93 5.41
CA PHE A 311 -38.41 -15.29 5.80
C PHE A 311 -38.05 -15.43 7.29
N ARG A 312 -38.20 -14.37 8.10
CA ARG A 312 -37.79 -14.41 9.50
C ARG A 312 -38.62 -15.38 10.34
N THR A 313 -37.93 -16.33 10.97
CA THR A 313 -38.49 -17.26 11.95
C THR A 313 -37.43 -17.57 13.02
N PRO A 314 -37.81 -17.92 14.26
CA PRO A 314 -36.83 -18.20 15.32
C PRO A 314 -35.78 -19.24 14.91
N ALA A 315 -36.19 -20.29 14.19
CA ALA A 315 -35.27 -21.32 13.71
C ALA A 315 -34.26 -20.80 12.66
N LEU A 316 -34.71 -19.94 11.74
CA LEU A 316 -33.82 -19.32 10.75
C LEU A 316 -32.96 -18.20 11.36
N ASP A 317 -33.43 -17.56 12.42
CA ASP A 317 -32.66 -16.58 13.19
C ASP A 317 -31.48 -17.25 13.90
N ASP A 318 -31.70 -18.40 14.53
CA ASP A 318 -30.64 -19.22 15.15
C ASP A 318 -29.66 -19.76 14.11
N LEU A 319 -30.18 -20.27 12.98
CA LEU A 319 -29.35 -20.76 11.87
C LEU A 319 -28.48 -19.64 11.28
N SER A 320 -29.07 -18.47 11.04
CA SER A 320 -28.35 -17.30 10.52
C SER A 320 -27.30 -16.80 11.52
N TYR A 321 -27.58 -16.87 12.82
CA TYR A 321 -26.61 -16.56 13.86
C TYR A 321 -25.41 -17.52 13.81
N GLY A 322 -25.66 -18.82 13.67
CA GLY A 322 -24.62 -19.84 13.51
C GLY A 322 -23.71 -19.56 12.31
N TRP A 323 -24.30 -19.29 11.14
CA TRP A 323 -23.55 -18.90 9.95
C TRP A 323 -22.76 -17.60 10.14
N SER A 324 -23.38 -16.58 10.75
CA SER A 324 -22.70 -15.32 11.04
C SER A 324 -21.52 -15.51 11.99
N LYS A 325 -21.65 -16.38 13.00
CA LYS A 325 -20.58 -16.71 13.94
C LYS A 325 -19.47 -17.55 13.30
N ALA A 326 -19.79 -18.39 12.33
CA ALA A 326 -18.77 -19.10 11.57
C ALA A 326 -17.85 -18.14 10.76
N GLY A 327 -18.35 -16.97 10.37
CA GLY A 327 -17.59 -15.91 9.71
C GLY A 327 -17.06 -14.81 10.61
N ASP A 328 -17.17 -14.95 11.93
CA ASP A 328 -16.65 -14.00 12.92
C ASP A 328 -15.12 -14.14 13.06
N THR A 329 -14.46 -13.03 13.40
CA THR A 329 -13.02 -12.93 13.63
C THR A 329 -12.45 -14.06 14.49
N HIS A 330 -13.13 -14.49 15.55
CA HIS A 330 -12.69 -15.58 16.43
C HIS A 330 -12.58 -16.91 15.67
N MET A 331 -13.56 -17.25 14.83
CA MET A 331 -13.55 -18.49 14.05
C MET A 331 -12.52 -18.44 12.93
N ILE A 332 -12.37 -17.29 12.27
CA ILE A 332 -11.36 -17.08 11.23
C ILE A 332 -9.94 -17.17 11.80
N LEU A 333 -9.71 -16.57 12.97
CA LEU A 333 -8.44 -16.68 13.69
C LEU A 333 -8.18 -18.13 14.13
N LEU A 334 -9.19 -18.83 14.65
CA LEU A 334 -9.06 -20.23 15.04
C LEU A 334 -8.66 -21.11 13.86
N VAL A 335 -9.37 -21.01 12.72
CA VAL A 335 -9.06 -21.76 11.50
C VAL A 335 -7.65 -21.43 11.01
N SER A 336 -7.27 -20.16 11.00
CA SER A 336 -5.92 -19.72 10.59
C SER A 336 -4.83 -20.25 11.52
N LEU A 337 -5.07 -20.25 12.83
CA LEU A 337 -4.14 -20.71 13.86
C LEU A 337 -3.97 -22.24 13.86
N ILE A 338 -4.95 -22.99 13.36
CA ILE A 338 -4.82 -24.44 13.15
C ILE A 338 -4.16 -24.73 11.80
N PHE A 339 -4.62 -24.08 10.74
CA PHE A 339 -4.16 -24.35 9.37
C PHE A 339 -2.68 -23.97 9.17
N CYS A 340 -2.25 -22.80 9.65
CA CYS A 340 -0.89 -22.31 9.42
C CYS A 340 0.19 -23.22 10.06
N PRO A 341 0.10 -23.62 11.34
CA PRO A 341 1.05 -24.56 11.94
C PRO A 341 1.01 -25.94 11.29
N LEU A 342 -0.17 -26.42 10.90
CA LEU A 342 -0.30 -27.70 10.19
C LEU A 342 0.44 -27.67 8.85
N VAL A 343 0.25 -26.61 8.06
CA VAL A 343 0.97 -26.41 6.79
C VAL A 343 2.48 -26.28 7.03
N LEU A 344 2.89 -25.57 8.07
CA LEU A 344 4.30 -25.44 8.43
C LEU A 344 4.91 -26.79 8.86
N ALA A 345 4.17 -27.60 9.62
CA ALA A 345 4.61 -28.90 10.10
C ALA A 345 4.69 -29.94 8.96
N LEU A 346 3.67 -29.98 8.09
CA LEU A 346 3.58 -30.96 7.01
C LEU A 346 4.47 -30.62 5.83
N TRP A 347 4.48 -29.36 5.39
CA TRP A 347 5.22 -28.96 4.17
C TRP A 347 6.57 -28.35 4.48
N ARG A 348 6.83 -27.95 5.73
CA ARG A 348 8.08 -27.30 6.16
C ARG A 348 8.44 -26.07 5.33
N ARG A 349 7.43 -25.40 4.77
CA ARG A 349 7.57 -24.19 3.95
C ARG A 349 6.84 -23.01 4.58
N TRP A 350 7.53 -21.88 4.64
CA TRP A 350 7.00 -20.63 5.22
C TRP A 350 6.15 -19.82 4.24
N ARG A 351 6.32 -19.98 2.92
CA ARG A 351 5.59 -19.18 1.90
C ARG A 351 4.06 -19.36 1.95
N PRO A 352 3.51 -20.58 2.05
CA PRO A 352 2.06 -20.76 2.21
C PRO A 352 1.50 -20.13 3.49
N VAL A 353 2.25 -20.23 4.60
CA VAL A 353 1.88 -19.60 5.88
C VAL A 353 1.86 -18.08 5.75
N LEU A 354 2.92 -17.51 5.16
CA LEU A 354 3.04 -16.08 4.92
C LEU A 354 1.90 -15.56 4.02
N PHE A 355 1.48 -16.34 3.02
CA PHE A 355 0.35 -16.02 2.15
C PHE A 355 -0.97 -15.92 2.92
N VAL A 356 -1.28 -16.87 3.82
CA VAL A 356 -2.50 -16.81 4.65
C VAL A 356 -2.43 -15.65 5.64
N VAL A 357 -1.29 -15.46 6.31
CA VAL A 357 -1.12 -14.36 7.28
C VAL A 357 -1.29 -13.00 6.61
N LEU A 358 -0.66 -12.78 5.44
CA LEU A 358 -0.79 -11.53 4.70
C LEU A 358 -2.17 -11.35 4.06
N ALA A 359 -2.85 -12.45 3.68
CA ALA A 359 -4.24 -12.40 3.25
C ALA A 359 -5.14 -11.84 4.35
N MET A 360 -5.03 -12.37 5.57
CA MET A 360 -5.85 -11.92 6.71
C MET A 360 -5.48 -10.52 7.18
N PHE A 361 -4.19 -10.19 7.25
CA PHE A 361 -3.75 -8.86 7.64
C PHE A 361 -4.18 -7.78 6.65
N GLY A 362 -3.98 -8.04 5.35
CA GLY A 362 -4.38 -7.11 4.30
C GLY A 362 -5.89 -6.96 4.18
N GLU A 363 -6.65 -8.04 4.36
CA GLU A 363 -8.11 -7.97 4.42
C GLU A 363 -8.58 -7.07 5.57
N LEU A 364 -8.13 -7.36 6.81
CA LEU A 364 -8.54 -6.60 7.98
C LEU A 364 -8.19 -5.11 7.85
N SER A 365 -7.00 -4.80 7.35
CA SER A 365 -6.55 -3.42 7.16
C SER A 365 -7.32 -2.71 6.04
N LEU A 366 -7.54 -3.34 4.88
CA LEU A 366 -8.35 -2.79 3.78
C LEU A 366 -9.80 -2.57 4.22
N PHE A 367 -10.38 -3.53 4.94
CA PHE A 367 -11.74 -3.42 5.47
C PHE A 367 -11.85 -2.26 6.45
N LEU A 368 -11.03 -2.21 7.50
CA LEU A 368 -11.14 -1.17 8.54
C LEU A 368 -10.95 0.23 7.96
N THR A 369 -9.98 0.39 7.07
CA THR A 369 -9.70 1.68 6.44
C THR A 369 -10.81 2.08 5.48
N ALA A 370 -11.29 1.18 4.62
CA ALA A 370 -12.39 1.46 3.70
C ALA A 370 -13.70 1.77 4.45
N ALA A 371 -14.01 0.99 5.49
CA ALA A 371 -15.18 1.21 6.32
C ALA A 371 -15.16 2.58 7.01
N ALA A 372 -14.01 2.97 7.57
CA ALA A 372 -13.83 4.29 8.19
C ALA A 372 -13.89 5.44 7.17
N ALA A 373 -13.41 5.22 5.93
CA ALA A 373 -13.36 6.24 4.90
C ALA A 373 -14.70 6.47 4.18
N VAL A 374 -15.46 5.39 3.94
CA VAL A 374 -16.73 5.45 3.19
C VAL A 374 -17.88 5.87 4.10
N GLY A 375 -17.94 5.35 5.33
CA GLY A 375 -19.00 5.73 6.29
C GLY A 375 -20.42 5.34 5.87
N ARG A 376 -20.58 4.28 5.06
CA ARG A 376 -21.89 3.86 4.54
C ARG A 376 -22.86 3.44 5.67
N PRO A 377 -24.12 3.91 5.66
CA PRO A 377 -25.14 3.46 6.61
C PRO A 377 -25.57 2.00 6.38
N ARG A 378 -25.95 1.33 7.47
CA ARG A 378 -26.52 -0.02 7.44
C ARG A 378 -27.92 -0.02 6.80
N PRO A 379 -28.42 -1.17 6.33
CA PRO A 379 -29.78 -1.27 5.79
C PRO A 379 -30.85 -0.72 6.75
N PRO A 380 -31.90 -0.03 6.23
CA PRO A 380 -32.96 0.58 7.04
C PRO A 380 -33.99 -0.47 7.47
N VAL A 381 -33.51 -1.50 8.16
CA VAL A 381 -34.27 -2.67 8.56
C VAL A 381 -33.88 -3.08 9.97
N GLU A 382 -34.69 -3.92 10.62
CA GLU A 382 -34.38 -4.38 11.97
C GLU A 382 -33.07 -5.20 11.99
N GLN A 383 -32.11 -4.75 12.81
CA GLN A 383 -30.77 -5.32 12.95
C GLN A 383 -30.74 -6.30 14.12
N LEU A 384 -30.61 -7.60 13.83
CA LEU A 384 -30.66 -8.66 14.86
C LEU A 384 -29.39 -8.72 15.72
N ASP A 385 -28.29 -8.10 15.30
CA ASP A 385 -27.01 -8.10 16.03
C ASP A 385 -26.74 -6.80 16.81
N GLY A 386 -27.70 -5.87 16.82
CA GLY A 386 -27.55 -4.56 17.44
C GLY A 386 -26.58 -3.63 16.69
N GLN A 387 -26.17 -2.54 17.35
CA GLN A 387 -25.31 -1.53 16.75
C GLN A 387 -23.85 -1.98 16.73
N MET A 388 -23.25 -1.99 15.53
CA MET A 388 -21.83 -2.27 15.35
C MET A 388 -20.99 -0.97 15.23
N PRO A 389 -19.72 -0.99 15.65
CA PRO A 389 -18.85 0.19 15.64
C PRO A 389 -18.35 0.59 14.25
N THR A 390 -18.55 -0.24 13.23
CA THR A 390 -18.08 -0.03 11.85
C THR A 390 -19.23 0.16 10.86
N SER A 391 -18.95 0.88 9.77
CA SER A 391 -19.90 1.10 8.67
C SER A 391 -20.22 -0.20 7.90
N SER A 392 -21.20 -0.14 7.00
CA SER A 392 -21.67 -1.32 6.25
C SER A 392 -20.73 -1.74 5.11
N PHE A 393 -20.01 -0.81 4.48
CA PHE A 393 -19.21 -1.09 3.28
C PHE A 393 -17.69 -1.01 3.52
N PRO A 394 -16.89 -1.98 3.05
CA PRO A 394 -17.28 -3.34 2.67
C PRO A 394 -17.55 -4.19 3.92
N SER A 395 -18.13 -5.38 3.74
CA SER A 395 -18.38 -6.29 4.87
C SER A 395 -17.13 -7.07 5.27
N GLY A 396 -16.62 -6.84 6.50
CA GLY A 396 -15.45 -7.55 7.03
C GLY A 396 -15.67 -9.06 7.22
N HIS A 397 -16.83 -9.51 7.72
CA HIS A 397 -17.10 -10.94 7.88
C HIS A 397 -17.11 -11.68 6.53
N ILE A 398 -17.71 -11.06 5.52
CA ILE A 398 -17.76 -11.61 4.16
C ILE A 398 -16.37 -11.57 3.53
N ALA A 399 -15.65 -10.45 3.62
CA ALA A 399 -14.33 -10.31 3.04
C ALA A 399 -13.32 -11.28 3.67
N ALA A 400 -13.29 -11.38 4.99
CA ALA A 400 -12.40 -12.28 5.72
C ALA A 400 -12.67 -13.76 5.39
N THR A 401 -13.93 -14.17 5.28
CA THR A 401 -14.28 -15.55 4.88
C THR A 401 -13.92 -15.84 3.42
N MET A 402 -14.17 -14.91 2.50
CA MET A 402 -13.70 -15.03 1.11
C MET A 402 -12.18 -15.18 1.06
N CYS A 403 -11.45 -14.29 1.74
CA CYS A 403 -9.99 -14.31 1.75
C CYS A 403 -9.44 -15.62 2.32
N LEU A 404 -9.98 -16.11 3.44
CA LEU A 404 -9.44 -17.31 4.12
C LEU A 404 -9.68 -18.57 3.29
N TYR A 405 -10.93 -18.84 2.92
CA TYR A 405 -11.27 -20.10 2.26
C TYR A 405 -10.75 -20.13 0.82
N ALA A 406 -10.73 -19.00 0.11
CA ALA A 406 -10.08 -18.94 -1.20
C ALA A 406 -8.56 -19.09 -1.08
N ALA A 407 -7.91 -18.51 -0.06
CA ALA A 407 -6.48 -18.73 0.16
C ALA A 407 -6.16 -20.20 0.42
N ILE A 408 -6.95 -20.88 1.26
CA ILE A 408 -6.82 -22.32 1.52
C ILE A 408 -7.00 -23.13 0.22
N ALA A 409 -8.01 -22.81 -0.59
CA ALA A 409 -8.24 -23.50 -1.87
C ALA A 409 -7.09 -23.29 -2.86
N ILE A 410 -6.58 -22.05 -2.99
CA ILE A 410 -5.42 -21.72 -3.84
C ILE A 410 -4.20 -22.56 -3.43
N LEU A 411 -3.99 -22.80 -2.13
CA LEU A 411 -2.87 -23.60 -1.63
C LEU A 411 -3.07 -25.11 -1.82
N LEU A 412 -4.27 -25.63 -1.56
CA LEU A 412 -4.52 -27.07 -1.50
C LEU A 412 -4.83 -27.71 -2.86
N VAL A 413 -5.62 -27.04 -3.72
CA VAL A 413 -6.09 -27.62 -4.99
C VAL A 413 -4.94 -28.06 -5.91
N PRO A 414 -3.85 -27.28 -6.07
CA PRO A 414 -2.72 -27.72 -6.91
C PRO A 414 -1.92 -28.88 -6.32
N ARG A 415 -2.02 -29.11 -5.01
CA ARG A 415 -1.25 -30.15 -4.29
C ARG A 415 -2.00 -31.48 -4.16
N ILE A 416 -3.31 -31.49 -4.35
CA ILE A 416 -4.15 -32.68 -4.22
C ILE A 416 -4.59 -33.14 -5.61
N ARG A 417 -4.16 -34.34 -6.00
CA ARG A 417 -4.59 -34.98 -7.26
C ARG A 417 -5.90 -35.76 -7.15
N ALA A 418 -6.34 -36.05 -5.93
CA ALA A 418 -7.57 -36.79 -5.67
C ALA A 418 -8.83 -35.93 -5.86
N TRP A 419 -9.97 -36.60 -6.09
CA TRP A 419 -11.26 -35.94 -6.35
C TRP A 419 -11.74 -35.04 -5.20
N TRP A 420 -11.36 -35.36 -3.96
CA TRP A 420 -11.76 -34.58 -2.77
C TRP A 420 -11.12 -33.18 -2.71
N ARG A 421 -10.20 -32.82 -3.62
CA ARG A 421 -9.74 -31.43 -3.77
C ARG A 421 -10.88 -30.44 -4.03
N TRP A 422 -11.96 -30.92 -4.67
CA TRP A 422 -13.15 -30.12 -4.95
C TRP A 422 -13.91 -29.73 -3.68
N VAL A 423 -13.69 -30.42 -2.55
CA VAL A 423 -14.26 -30.02 -1.26
C VAL A 423 -13.75 -28.64 -0.86
N PHE A 424 -12.47 -28.31 -1.08
CA PHE A 424 -11.95 -26.98 -0.74
C PHE A 424 -12.48 -25.88 -1.65
N VAL A 425 -12.71 -26.21 -2.93
CA VAL A 425 -13.37 -25.29 -3.86
C VAL A 425 -14.83 -25.06 -3.44
N ALA A 426 -15.54 -26.12 -3.07
CA ALA A 426 -16.90 -26.01 -2.55
C ALA A 426 -16.95 -25.18 -1.28
N LEU A 427 -16.04 -25.39 -0.32
CA LEU A 427 -15.95 -24.60 0.91
C LEU A 427 -15.62 -23.12 0.63
N ALA A 428 -14.76 -22.83 -0.35
CA ALA A 428 -14.45 -21.46 -0.79
C ALA A 428 -15.64 -20.70 -1.38
N VAL A 429 -16.72 -21.40 -1.75
CA VAL A 429 -17.96 -20.81 -2.25
C VAL A 429 -19.05 -20.82 -1.16
N ILE A 430 -19.30 -21.99 -0.56
CA ILE A 430 -20.39 -22.21 0.39
C ILE A 430 -20.20 -21.36 1.65
N MET A 431 -18.98 -21.30 2.20
CA MET A 431 -18.74 -20.57 3.44
C MET A 431 -18.99 -19.05 3.29
N PRO A 432 -18.37 -18.36 2.30
CA PRO A 432 -18.67 -16.95 2.08
C PRO A 432 -20.12 -16.68 1.69
N ALA A 433 -20.76 -17.56 0.90
CA ALA A 433 -22.16 -17.39 0.50
C ALA A 433 -23.11 -17.52 1.70
N GLY A 434 -22.92 -18.53 2.56
CA GLY A 434 -23.73 -18.72 3.77
C GLY A 434 -23.57 -17.58 4.76
N VAL A 435 -22.33 -17.09 4.95
CA VAL A 435 -22.05 -15.91 5.76
C VAL A 435 -22.68 -14.66 5.15
N ALA A 436 -22.51 -14.43 3.85
CA ALA A 436 -23.10 -13.27 3.18
C ALA A 436 -24.62 -13.24 3.32
N LEU A 437 -25.27 -14.37 3.04
CA LEU A 437 -26.72 -14.51 3.17
C LEU A 437 -27.18 -14.28 4.61
N SER A 438 -26.47 -14.81 5.60
CA SER A 438 -26.81 -14.58 7.01
C SER A 438 -26.65 -13.11 7.41
N ARG A 439 -25.58 -12.44 6.95
CA ARG A 439 -25.35 -11.01 7.23
C ARG A 439 -26.42 -10.11 6.61
N MET A 440 -26.89 -10.42 5.41
CA MET A 440 -27.98 -9.70 4.75
C MET A 440 -29.32 -9.99 5.44
N TYR A 441 -29.62 -11.26 5.74
CA TYR A 441 -30.84 -11.67 6.44
C TYR A 441 -30.99 -11.02 7.83
N ARG A 442 -29.88 -10.90 8.57
CA ARG A 442 -29.83 -10.25 9.90
C ARG A 442 -29.87 -8.72 9.83
N GLY A 443 -29.97 -8.14 8.62
CA GLY A 443 -30.11 -6.69 8.40
C GLY A 443 -28.80 -5.92 8.53
N MET A 444 -27.65 -6.60 8.47
CA MET A 444 -26.37 -5.95 8.75
C MET A 444 -25.71 -5.38 7.51
N HIS A 445 -25.96 -5.91 6.32
CA HIS A 445 -25.25 -5.50 5.11
C HIS A 445 -26.19 -5.52 3.90
N HIS A 446 -25.92 -4.64 2.94
CA HIS A 446 -26.59 -4.60 1.64
C HIS A 446 -25.94 -5.58 0.65
N PRO A 447 -26.63 -6.01 -0.42
CA PRO A 447 -26.03 -6.79 -1.52
C PRO A 447 -24.78 -6.15 -2.14
N THR A 448 -24.75 -4.83 -2.28
CA THR A 448 -23.56 -4.12 -2.77
C THR A 448 -22.37 -4.17 -1.81
N ASP A 449 -22.57 -4.35 -0.49
CA ASP A 449 -21.47 -4.56 0.46
C ASP A 449 -20.76 -5.88 0.19
N PHE A 450 -21.52 -6.92 -0.21
CA PHE A 450 -20.97 -8.21 -0.63
C PHE A 450 -20.12 -8.07 -1.89
N LEU A 451 -20.57 -7.29 -2.88
CA LEU A 451 -19.77 -7.00 -4.08
C LEU A 451 -18.47 -6.27 -3.74
N GLY A 452 -18.52 -5.31 -2.82
CA GLY A 452 -17.32 -4.62 -2.31
C GLY A 452 -16.33 -5.59 -1.65
N SER A 453 -16.82 -6.51 -0.82
CA SER A 453 -16.00 -7.57 -0.21
C SER A 453 -15.41 -8.54 -1.23
N ALA A 454 -16.16 -8.87 -2.30
CA ALA A 454 -15.67 -9.71 -3.39
C ALA A 454 -14.54 -9.04 -4.18
N VAL A 455 -14.67 -7.74 -4.50
CA VAL A 455 -13.62 -6.95 -5.16
C VAL A 455 -12.36 -6.89 -4.28
N LEU A 456 -12.52 -6.64 -2.98
CA LEU A 456 -11.42 -6.65 -2.01
C LEU A 456 -10.68 -7.99 -2.06
N ALA A 457 -11.41 -9.10 -1.86
CA ALA A 457 -10.82 -10.42 -1.77
C ALA A 457 -10.13 -10.83 -3.09
N ALA A 458 -10.78 -10.60 -4.23
CA ALA A 458 -10.23 -10.95 -5.54
C ALA A 458 -8.95 -10.18 -5.85
N CYS A 459 -8.95 -8.86 -5.66
CA CYS A 459 -7.79 -8.03 -5.97
C CYS A 459 -6.62 -8.32 -5.01
N TRP A 460 -6.93 -8.45 -3.71
CA TRP A 460 -5.91 -8.68 -2.69
C TRP A 460 -5.25 -10.05 -2.81
N LEU A 461 -6.04 -11.12 -2.98
CA LEU A 461 -5.50 -12.47 -3.16
C LEU A 461 -4.72 -12.61 -4.48
N THR A 462 -5.16 -11.96 -5.56
CA THR A 462 -4.45 -11.97 -6.84
C THR A 462 -3.08 -11.30 -6.70
N LEU A 463 -3.04 -10.13 -6.05
CA LEU A 463 -1.79 -9.43 -5.76
C LEU A 463 -0.86 -10.30 -4.91
N LEU A 464 -1.36 -10.87 -3.81
CA LEU A 464 -0.57 -11.76 -2.95
C LEU A 464 -0.06 -12.98 -3.70
N TRP A 465 -0.88 -13.59 -4.55
CA TRP A 465 -0.49 -14.74 -5.35
C TRP A 465 0.64 -14.40 -6.32
N TYR A 466 0.55 -13.24 -6.98
CA TYR A 466 1.56 -12.75 -7.91
C TYR A 466 2.90 -12.46 -7.22
N VAL A 467 2.86 -11.80 -6.05
CA VAL A 467 4.04 -11.36 -5.31
C VAL A 467 4.71 -12.51 -4.54
N LEU A 468 3.92 -13.33 -3.82
CA LEU A 468 4.46 -14.36 -2.92
C LEU A 468 4.68 -15.70 -3.63
N ARG A 469 3.99 -15.94 -4.76
CA ARG A 469 4.01 -17.21 -5.51
C ARG A 469 3.96 -18.43 -4.57
N PRO A 470 2.87 -18.59 -3.80
CA PRO A 470 2.82 -19.54 -2.69
C PRO A 470 2.92 -21.02 -3.09
N ASN A 471 2.78 -21.32 -4.38
CA ASN A 471 2.83 -22.67 -4.96
C ASN A 471 4.01 -22.86 -5.93
N ALA A 472 5.03 -22.02 -5.86
CA ALA A 472 6.21 -22.13 -6.74
C ALA A 472 6.86 -23.53 -6.69
N ASP A 473 6.82 -24.17 -5.53
CA ASP A 473 7.29 -25.53 -5.25
C ASP A 473 6.57 -26.62 -6.06
N VAL A 474 5.27 -26.43 -6.34
CA VAL A 474 4.48 -27.41 -7.12
C VAL A 474 4.94 -27.47 -8.58
N GLY A 475 5.44 -26.36 -9.12
CA GLY A 475 5.98 -26.30 -10.49
C GLY A 475 7.40 -26.87 -10.61
N GLU A 476 8.18 -26.86 -9.53
CA GLU A 476 9.55 -27.40 -9.51
C GLU A 476 9.55 -28.95 -9.50
N GLY A 477 8.59 -29.57 -8.82
CA GLY A 477 8.46 -31.03 -8.77
C GLY A 477 8.14 -31.70 -10.11
N ASN A 478 7.55 -30.99 -11.07
CA ASN A 478 7.24 -31.53 -12.40
C ASN A 478 8.42 -31.46 -13.39
N ARG A 479 9.54 -30.80 -13.02
CA ARG A 479 10.75 -30.72 -13.85
C ARG A 479 11.79 -31.78 -13.52
N ALA A 480 11.83 -32.25 -12.27
CA ALA A 480 12.74 -33.33 -11.87
C ALA A 480 12.41 -34.66 -12.58
N ASP A 481 11.13 -35.01 -12.72
CA ASP A 481 10.69 -36.25 -13.39
C ASP A 481 10.92 -36.25 -14.92
N ALA A 482 11.09 -35.08 -15.55
CA ALA A 482 11.37 -34.99 -16.98
C ALA A 482 12.88 -35.06 -17.31
N GLY A 483 13.76 -34.80 -16.33
CA GLY A 483 15.21 -34.90 -16.49
C GLY A 483 15.73 -36.34 -16.33
N GLU A 484 15.15 -37.12 -15.42
CA GLU A 484 15.61 -38.48 -15.14
C GLU A 484 15.23 -39.51 -16.23
N LEU A 485 14.21 -39.22 -17.05
CA LEU A 485 13.86 -40.06 -18.21
C LEU A 485 14.60 -39.67 -19.51
N GLY A 486 15.35 -38.55 -19.51
CA GLY A 486 16.09 -38.08 -20.70
C GLY A 486 17.60 -38.33 -20.65
N GLU A 487 18.19 -38.46 -19.45
CA GLU A 487 19.64 -38.68 -19.31
C GLU A 487 20.06 -40.16 -19.30
N SER A 488 19.13 -41.10 -19.09
CA SER A 488 19.45 -42.54 -19.09
C SER A 488 19.70 -43.12 -20.48
N ASP A 489 19.06 -42.59 -21.54
CA ASP A 489 19.21 -43.13 -22.91
C ASP A 489 20.31 -42.40 -23.71
N ALA A 490 20.64 -41.15 -23.38
CA ALA A 490 21.66 -40.39 -24.10
C ALA A 490 23.11 -40.81 -23.75
N HIS A 491 23.32 -41.43 -22.59
CA HIS A 491 24.66 -41.86 -22.14
C HIS A 491 25.02 -43.31 -22.48
N ARG A 492 24.09 -44.09 -23.03
CA ARG A 492 24.34 -45.48 -23.42
C ARG A 492 24.83 -45.64 -24.86
N ASP A 493 24.66 -44.63 -25.70
CA ASP A 493 25.01 -44.68 -27.14
C ASP A 493 26.34 -43.97 -27.51
N LEU A 494 27.01 -43.31 -26.56
CA LEU A 494 28.25 -42.55 -26.82
C LEU A 494 29.52 -43.20 -26.27
N THR A 495 29.45 -44.45 -25.77
CA THR A 495 30.64 -45.20 -25.29
C THR A 495 31.03 -46.40 -26.16
N GLU A 496 30.48 -46.55 -27.38
CA GLU A 496 30.83 -47.67 -28.28
C GLU A 496 31.56 -47.28 -29.58
N THR A 497 32.10 -46.06 -29.69
CA THR A 497 32.81 -45.64 -30.90
C THR A 497 34.16 -44.95 -30.64
N THR A 498 35.04 -45.60 -29.88
CA THR A 498 36.50 -45.39 -30.01
C THR A 498 37.26 -46.51 -29.31
N ARG A 499 37.54 -47.60 -30.03
CA ARG A 499 38.74 -48.42 -29.78
C ARG A 499 39.56 -48.51 -31.06
N PRO A 500 40.89 -48.28 -31.02
CA PRO A 500 41.76 -48.58 -32.14
C PRO A 500 41.77 -50.09 -32.38
N ARG A 501 41.68 -50.52 -33.64
CA ARG A 501 41.88 -51.91 -34.06
C ARG A 501 43.34 -52.30 -33.81
N GLU A 502 43.59 -53.01 -32.71
CA GLU A 502 44.79 -53.83 -32.55
C GLU A 502 44.65 -55.10 -33.42
N THR A 503 45.66 -55.31 -34.25
CA THR A 503 45.85 -56.47 -35.12
C THR A 503 46.09 -57.73 -34.30
N ALA A 504 45.22 -58.72 -34.44
CA ALA A 504 45.48 -60.09 -33.96
C ALA A 504 46.12 -60.93 -35.07
N PRO A 505 47.08 -61.83 -34.74
CA PRO A 505 47.73 -62.70 -35.72
C PRO A 505 46.82 -63.90 -36.07
N VAL A 506 46.71 -64.18 -37.36
CA VAL A 506 46.04 -65.38 -37.89
C VAL A 506 47.07 -66.49 -38.02
N ALA A 507 46.84 -67.60 -37.32
CA ALA A 507 47.55 -68.85 -37.52
C ALA A 507 46.53 -69.99 -37.68
N ALA A 508 46.45 -70.55 -38.89
CA ALA A 508 46.37 -72.00 -39.18
C ALA A 508 45.93 -72.24 -40.64
N GLY A 509 46.72 -73.04 -41.38
CA GLY A 509 46.21 -73.90 -42.46
C GLY A 509 46.72 -73.60 -43.87
N PRO A 510 47.52 -74.50 -44.48
CA PRO A 510 48.13 -74.30 -45.81
C PRO A 510 47.29 -74.91 -46.94
N ALA A 511 47.34 -74.32 -48.14
CA ALA A 511 47.23 -75.04 -49.42
C ALA A 511 47.38 -74.10 -50.63
N GLY A 512 48.37 -74.39 -51.49
CA GLY A 512 48.20 -74.38 -52.95
C GLY A 512 48.47 -73.07 -53.72
N PRO A 513 49.42 -73.08 -54.69
CA PRO A 513 49.78 -71.90 -55.49
C PRO A 513 49.05 -71.84 -56.83
N ALA A 514 48.86 -70.63 -57.37
CA ALA A 514 48.80 -70.31 -58.81
C ALA A 514 48.47 -68.81 -58.93
N GLU A 515 49.44 -67.96 -59.27
CA GLU A 515 49.85 -67.60 -60.63
C GLU A 515 49.10 -66.38 -61.20
N ALA A 516 49.94 -65.43 -61.66
CA ALA A 516 49.74 -64.57 -62.82
C ALA A 516 48.85 -63.32 -62.73
N VAL A 517 49.53 -62.17 -62.61
CA VAL A 517 49.67 -61.17 -63.70
C VAL A 517 48.36 -60.59 -64.26
N ARG A 518 47.95 -59.41 -63.80
CA ARG A 518 48.15 -58.11 -64.48
C ARG A 518 47.59 -56.95 -63.69
#